data_AF-A0A953EN31-F1
#
_entry.id   AF-A0A953EN31-F1
#
_cell.length_a   1.000
_cell.length_b   1.000
_cell.length_c   1.000
_cell.angle_alpha   90.00
_cell.angle_beta   90.00
_cell.angle_gamma   90.00
#
_symmetry.space_group_name_H-M   'P 1'
#
loop_
_entity.id
_entity.type
_entity.pdbx_description
1 polymer ?
#
loop_
_entity_poly.entity_id
_entity_poly.type
_entity_poly.pdbx_seq_one_letter_code
_entity_poly.pdbx_strand_id
1 'polypeptide(L)'
;MKPITPPELAALIDVSERQRAGDWSLRAALCRYAQPQPVRVSALLDLVRRIESALGDHLPVIKKRGDDVWAAHLAGVVTANADIAPILPLLGLLTVIDALGDTIAGWAVARDGERPDAAVDAAIETLTRSADEIGLPLQERPGPPRGRG
;
A
#
# COMPACT_ATOMS: atom_id res chain seq x y z
N MET A 1 -19.05 10.54 9.45
CA MET A 1 -17.77 10.75 8.77
C MET A 1 -18.06 10.69 7.27
N LYS A 2 -17.70 11.71 6.47
CA LYS A 2 -18.00 11.70 5.02
C LYS A 2 -17.19 10.57 4.35
N PRO A 3 -17.80 9.72 3.51
CA PRO A 3 -17.05 8.70 2.77
C PRO A 3 -16.07 9.36 1.80
N ILE A 4 -14.93 8.70 1.55
CA ILE A 4 -13.97 9.14 0.53
C ILE A 4 -14.59 8.89 -0.84
N THR A 5 -14.55 9.90 -1.70
CA THR A 5 -14.94 9.78 -3.11
C THR A 5 -13.72 10.05 -3.99
N PRO A 6 -13.60 9.40 -5.16
CA PRO A 6 -14.49 8.36 -5.66
C PRO A 6 -14.23 6.99 -4.97
N PRO A 7 -15.12 5.99 -5.15
CA PRO A 7 -14.99 4.67 -4.52
C PRO A 7 -13.66 3.97 -4.84
N GLU A 8 -13.09 4.19 -6.02
CA GLU A 8 -11.81 3.63 -6.45
C GLU A 8 -10.65 4.18 -5.60
N LEU A 9 -10.69 5.48 -5.27
CA LEU A 9 -9.73 6.07 -4.34
C LEU A 9 -9.91 5.50 -2.93
N ALA A 10 -11.16 5.32 -2.48
CA ALA A 10 -11.42 4.70 -1.19
C ALA A 10 -10.87 3.25 -1.13
N ALA A 11 -11.05 2.48 -2.19
CA ALA A 11 -10.51 1.13 -2.31
C ALA A 11 -8.97 1.12 -2.32
N LEU A 12 -8.33 2.05 -3.05
CA LEU A 12 -6.87 2.15 -3.10
C LEU A 12 -6.27 2.54 -1.74
N ILE A 13 -6.95 3.38 -0.96
CA ILE A 13 -6.53 3.74 0.40
C ILE A 13 -6.66 2.55 1.34
N ASP A 14 -7.66 1.69 1.12
CA ASP A 14 -7.88 0.45 1.85
C ASP A 14 -7.12 -0.74 1.21
N VAL A 15 -5.98 -0.49 0.55
CA VAL A 15 -5.28 -1.51 -0.26
C VAL A 15 -5.04 -2.81 0.50
N SER A 16 -4.74 -2.74 1.79
CA SER A 16 -4.43 -3.92 2.61
C SER A 16 -5.63 -4.84 2.84
N GLU A 17 -6.83 -4.26 2.94
CA GLU A 17 -8.04 -4.96 3.39
C GLU A 17 -9.14 -5.05 2.33
N ARG A 18 -9.08 -4.23 1.26
CA ARG A 18 -10.06 -4.28 0.18
C ARG A 18 -10.15 -5.70 -0.38
N GLN A 19 -11.38 -6.11 -0.68
CA GLN A 19 -11.66 -7.42 -1.25
C GLN A 19 -11.10 -7.54 -2.68
N ARG A 20 -10.55 -8.71 -2.98
CA ARG A 20 -9.99 -9.09 -4.29
C ARG A 20 -10.56 -10.43 -4.71
N ALA A 21 -9.90 -11.10 -5.66
CA ALA A 21 -10.28 -12.41 -6.16
C ALA A 21 -10.57 -13.39 -5.01
N GLY A 22 -11.74 -14.05 -5.08
CA GLY A 22 -12.17 -15.06 -4.11
C GLY A 22 -12.32 -14.57 -2.67
N ASP A 23 -12.68 -13.30 -2.47
CA ASP A 23 -12.84 -12.66 -1.16
C ASP A 23 -11.56 -12.61 -0.32
N TRP A 24 -10.40 -12.56 -0.98
CA TRP A 24 -9.10 -12.39 -0.34
C TRP A 24 -8.75 -10.91 -0.23
N SER A 25 -8.32 -10.47 0.96
CA SER A 25 -7.55 -9.23 1.10
C SER A 25 -6.06 -9.49 0.87
N LEU A 26 -5.28 -8.43 0.62
CA LEU A 26 -3.82 -8.54 0.54
C LEU A 26 -3.26 -9.15 1.83
N ARG A 27 -3.73 -8.71 3.01
CA ARG A 27 -3.27 -9.29 4.29
C ARG A 27 -3.57 -10.78 4.40
N ALA A 28 -4.80 -11.20 4.07
CA ALA A 28 -5.17 -12.61 4.11
C ALA A 28 -4.29 -13.43 3.14
N ALA A 29 -4.08 -12.91 1.93
CA ALA A 29 -3.29 -13.59 0.90
C ALA A 29 -1.81 -13.70 1.32
N LEU A 30 -1.27 -12.66 1.96
CA LEU A 30 0.08 -12.65 2.50
C LEU A 30 0.26 -13.68 3.62
N CYS A 31 -0.73 -13.92 4.48
CA CYS A 31 -0.67 -14.99 5.48
C CYS A 31 -0.45 -16.36 4.83
N ARG A 32 -1.08 -16.62 3.68
CA ARG A 32 -0.89 -17.85 2.92
C ARG A 32 0.45 -17.89 2.18
N TYR A 33 0.87 -16.76 1.63
CA TYR A 33 2.16 -16.63 0.93
C TYR A 33 3.38 -16.75 1.88
N ALA A 34 3.22 -16.36 3.15
CA ALA A 34 4.29 -16.28 4.14
C ALA A 34 5.04 -17.60 4.42
N GLN A 35 4.48 -18.76 4.08
CA GLN A 35 5.15 -20.05 4.22
C GLN A 35 5.59 -20.54 2.83
N PRO A 36 6.89 -20.55 2.48
CA PRO A 36 8.12 -20.42 3.29
C PRO A 36 8.79 -19.03 3.25
N GLN A 37 8.07 -17.96 2.90
CA GLN A 37 8.64 -16.62 2.62
C GLN A 37 8.41 -15.55 3.71
N PRO A 38 8.68 -15.79 5.01
CA PRO A 38 8.31 -14.85 6.07
C PRO A 38 9.09 -13.53 6.00
N VAL A 39 10.33 -13.57 5.50
CA VAL A 39 11.19 -12.38 5.36
C VAL A 39 10.63 -11.42 4.32
N ARG A 40 10.20 -11.93 3.15
CA ARG A 40 9.57 -11.13 2.09
C ARG A 40 8.28 -10.48 2.57
N VAL A 41 7.44 -11.25 3.26
CA VAL A 41 6.20 -10.71 3.85
C VAL A 41 6.48 -9.64 4.88
N SER A 42 7.48 -9.83 5.75
CA SER A 42 7.86 -8.79 6.72
C SER A 42 8.29 -7.51 6.02
N ALA A 43 9.16 -7.61 5.00
CA ALA A 43 9.64 -6.44 4.26
C ALA A 43 8.50 -5.68 3.57
N LEU A 44 7.59 -6.40 2.91
CA LEU A 44 6.43 -5.80 2.26
C LEU A 44 5.47 -5.15 3.27
N LEU A 45 5.15 -5.81 4.38
CA LEU A 45 4.27 -5.25 5.41
C LEU A 45 4.87 -4.01 6.09
N ASP A 46 6.18 -3.97 6.28
CA ASP A 46 6.88 -2.80 6.82
C ASP A 46 6.77 -1.60 5.84
N LEU A 47 6.84 -1.83 4.53
CA LEU A 47 6.61 -0.81 3.50
C LEU A 47 5.15 -0.33 3.48
N VAL A 48 4.19 -1.26 3.46
CA VAL A 48 2.75 -0.96 3.50
C VAL A 48 2.43 -0.06 4.70
N ARG A 49 2.92 -0.42 5.90
CA ARG A 49 2.70 0.38 7.12
C ARG A 49 3.28 1.79 7.03
N ARG A 50 4.46 1.96 6.43
CA ARG A 50 5.05 3.30 6.23
C ARG A 50 4.20 4.16 5.32
N ILE A 51 3.76 3.60 4.20
CA ILE A 51 2.97 4.31 3.20
C ILE A 51 1.59 4.67 3.76
N GLU A 52 0.91 3.72 4.40
CA GLU A 52 -0.39 3.96 5.05
C GLU A 52 -0.27 5.00 6.19
N SER A 53 0.81 4.95 6.97
CA SER A 53 1.06 5.95 8.02
C SER A 53 1.24 7.35 7.44
N ALA A 54 2.05 7.51 6.39
CA ALA A 54 2.25 8.81 5.73
C ALA A 54 0.97 9.32 5.06
N LEU A 55 0.21 8.42 4.44
CA LEU A 55 -1.09 8.75 3.86
C LEU A 55 -2.11 9.19 4.93
N GLY A 56 -2.00 8.64 6.13
CA GLY A 56 -2.80 9.00 7.30
C GLY A 56 -2.83 10.51 7.57
N ASP A 57 -1.68 11.18 7.44
CA ASP A 57 -1.53 12.63 7.64
C ASP A 57 -2.32 13.44 6.60
N HIS A 58 -2.57 12.86 5.42
CA HIS A 58 -3.27 13.49 4.30
C HIS A 58 -4.75 13.13 4.21
N LEU A 59 -5.26 12.22 5.04
CA LEU A 59 -6.67 11.80 5.02
C LEU A 59 -7.69 12.94 5.10
N PRO A 60 -7.49 14.04 5.86
CA PRO A 60 -8.41 15.17 5.85
C PRO A 60 -8.53 15.85 4.48
N VAL A 61 -7.40 16.01 3.77
CA VAL A 61 -7.37 16.58 2.41
C VAL A 61 -8.07 15.64 1.44
N ILE A 62 -7.76 14.34 1.52
CA ILE A 62 -8.36 13.30 0.68
C ILE A 62 -9.89 13.27 0.85
N LYS A 63 -10.39 13.31 2.09
CA LYS A 63 -11.84 13.33 2.36
C LYS A 63 -12.53 14.58 1.82
N LYS A 64 -11.82 15.71 1.79
CA LYS A 64 -12.35 16.98 1.31
C LYS A 64 -12.32 17.08 -0.21
N ARG A 65 -11.28 16.56 -0.86
CA ARG A 65 -10.93 16.82 -2.27
C ARG A 65 -10.67 15.54 -3.07
N GLY A 66 -11.25 14.42 -2.66
CA GLY A 66 -10.89 13.12 -3.21
C GLY A 66 -11.09 13.00 -4.73
N ASP A 67 -12.11 13.64 -5.30
CA ASP A 67 -12.30 13.68 -6.76
C ASP A 67 -11.14 14.39 -7.48
N ASP A 68 -10.65 15.52 -6.95
CA ASP A 68 -9.49 16.24 -7.49
C ASP A 68 -8.21 15.41 -7.35
N VAL A 69 -8.02 14.78 -6.19
CA VAL A 69 -6.86 13.93 -5.90
C VAL A 69 -6.82 12.75 -6.87
N TRP A 70 -7.97 12.09 -7.07
CA TRP A 70 -8.08 10.96 -7.98
C TRP A 70 -7.87 11.36 -9.43
N ALA A 71 -8.48 12.47 -9.87
CA ALA A 71 -8.27 12.98 -11.23
C ALA A 71 -6.79 13.31 -11.48
N ALA A 72 -6.11 13.94 -10.53
CA ALA A 72 -4.68 14.24 -10.63
C ALA A 72 -3.82 12.96 -10.65
N HIS A 73 -4.18 11.95 -9.86
CA HIS A 73 -3.51 10.64 -9.89
C HIS A 73 -3.65 9.96 -11.25
N LEU A 74 -4.86 9.89 -11.80
CA LEU A 74 -5.12 9.27 -13.11
C LEU A 74 -4.43 10.00 -14.26
N ALA A 75 -4.33 11.33 -14.17
CA ALA A 75 -3.63 12.12 -15.19
C ALA A 75 -2.11 11.86 -15.20
N GLY A 76 -1.54 11.33 -14.12
CA GLY A 76 -0.10 11.08 -14.01
C GLY A 76 0.76 12.34 -14.12
N VAL A 77 0.18 13.52 -13.86
CA VAL A 77 0.83 14.81 -14.01
C VAL A 77 1.24 15.40 -12.67
N VAL A 78 2.34 16.16 -12.66
CA VAL A 78 2.70 17.02 -11.54
C VAL A 78 1.66 18.12 -11.41
N THR A 79 0.99 18.19 -10.26
CA THR A 79 0.04 19.26 -9.95
C THR A 79 0.73 20.42 -9.22
N ALA A 80 0.37 21.65 -9.56
CA ALA A 80 0.79 22.84 -8.81
C ALA A 80 0.01 23.02 -7.49
N ASN A 81 -0.98 22.15 -7.23
CA ASN A 81 -1.78 22.23 -6.02
C ASN A 81 -1.00 21.69 -4.81
N ALA A 82 -0.53 22.58 -3.94
CA ALA A 82 0.32 22.24 -2.80
C ALA A 82 -0.31 21.25 -1.80
N ASP A 83 -1.64 21.19 -1.71
CA ASP A 83 -2.34 20.23 -0.83
C ASP A 83 -2.37 18.80 -1.43
N ILE A 84 -2.39 18.70 -2.77
CA ILE A 84 -2.53 17.42 -3.48
C ILE A 84 -1.17 16.86 -3.89
N ALA A 85 -0.21 17.71 -4.26
CA ALA A 85 1.09 17.31 -4.75
C ALA A 85 1.81 16.28 -3.85
N PRO A 86 1.80 16.40 -2.50
CA PRO A 86 2.44 15.41 -1.62
C PRO A 86 1.73 14.04 -1.60
N ILE A 87 0.45 13.99 -1.98
CA ILE A 87 -0.38 12.78 -1.92
C ILE A 87 -0.14 11.88 -3.14
N LEU A 88 0.13 12.47 -4.31
CA LEU A 88 0.24 11.73 -5.56
C LEU A 88 1.33 10.66 -5.57
N PRO A 89 2.55 10.90 -5.04
CA PRO A 89 3.56 9.85 -4.95
C PRO A 89 3.14 8.69 -4.04
N LEU A 90 2.43 8.97 -2.93
CA LEU A 90 1.91 7.93 -2.03
C LEU A 90 0.85 7.07 -2.73
N LEU A 91 -0.04 7.68 -3.51
CA LEU A 91 -1.00 6.92 -4.33
C LEU A 91 -0.28 6.08 -5.39
N GLY A 92 0.80 6.57 -5.99
CA GLY A 92 1.64 5.79 -6.90
C GLY A 92 2.20 4.53 -6.24
N LEU A 93 2.70 4.64 -5.01
CA LEU A 93 3.17 3.48 -4.23
C LEU A 93 2.04 2.51 -3.90
N LEU A 94 0.86 3.01 -3.53
CA LEU A 94 -0.32 2.16 -3.28
C LEU A 94 -0.76 1.42 -4.54
N THR A 95 -0.67 2.04 -5.73
CA THR A 95 -0.99 1.36 -7.00
C THR A 95 -0.07 0.16 -7.26
N VAL A 96 1.21 0.25 -6.90
CA VAL A 96 2.14 -0.89 -6.97
C VAL A 96 1.72 -2.00 -6.01
N ILE A 97 1.39 -1.65 -4.76
CA ILE A 97 0.89 -2.60 -3.76
C ILE A 97 -0.41 -3.24 -4.22
N ASP A 98 -1.28 -2.46 -4.88
CA ASP A 98 -2.59 -2.90 -5.31
C ASP A 98 -2.51 -3.97 -6.40
N ALA A 99 -1.70 -3.73 -7.42
CA ALA A 99 -1.41 -4.69 -8.48
C ALA A 99 -0.75 -5.97 -7.94
N LEU A 100 0.15 -5.82 -6.96
CA LEU A 100 0.73 -6.99 -6.27
C LEU A 100 -0.34 -7.75 -5.48
N GLY A 101 -1.26 -7.04 -4.81
CA GLY A 101 -2.37 -7.63 -4.08
C GLY A 101 -3.25 -8.50 -4.95
N ASP A 102 -3.57 -8.05 -6.16
CA ASP A 102 -4.35 -8.86 -7.12
C ASP A 102 -3.56 -10.12 -7.56
N THR A 103 -2.25 -10.00 -7.75
CA THR A 103 -1.37 -11.14 -8.08
C THR A 103 -1.33 -12.18 -6.94
N ILE A 104 -1.08 -11.74 -5.70
CA ILE A 104 -0.98 -12.65 -4.54
C ILE A 104 -2.35 -13.23 -4.21
N ALA A 105 -3.44 -12.46 -4.30
CA ALA A 105 -4.80 -12.95 -4.08
C ALA A 105 -5.19 -14.00 -5.14
N GLY A 106 -4.90 -13.75 -6.42
CA GLY A 106 -5.14 -14.71 -7.50
C GLY A 106 -4.42 -16.04 -7.26
N TRP A 107 -3.12 -15.98 -6.92
CA TRP A 107 -2.37 -17.17 -6.52
C TRP A 107 -2.94 -17.83 -5.26
N ALA A 108 -3.34 -17.05 -4.26
CA ALA A 108 -3.85 -17.57 -2.99
C ALA A 108 -5.16 -18.36 -3.19
N VAL A 109 -6.02 -17.93 -4.13
CA VAL A 109 -7.26 -18.65 -4.47
C VAL A 109 -6.96 -20.02 -5.08
N ALA A 110 -6.16 -20.05 -6.14
CA ALA A 110 -5.96 -21.25 -6.94
C ALA A 110 -4.92 -22.21 -6.34
N ARG A 111 -3.89 -21.66 -5.67
CA ARG A 111 -2.73 -22.38 -5.12
C ARG A 111 -2.01 -23.27 -6.13
N ASP A 112 -2.16 -22.95 -7.41
CA ASP A 112 -1.50 -23.62 -8.51
C ASP A 112 -0.49 -22.67 -9.18
N GLY A 113 0.32 -23.23 -10.07
CA GLY A 113 1.34 -22.49 -10.77
C GLY A 113 2.53 -22.04 -9.92
N GLU A 114 3.31 -21.14 -10.49
CA GLU A 114 4.49 -20.58 -9.85
C GLU A 114 4.10 -19.59 -8.75
N ARG A 115 4.76 -19.68 -7.59
CA ARG A 115 4.57 -18.72 -6.52
C ARG A 115 5.03 -17.33 -7.01
N PRO A 116 4.33 -16.23 -6.68
CA PRO A 116 4.67 -14.88 -7.18
C PRO A 116 5.92 -14.26 -6.52
N ASP A 117 6.98 -15.03 -6.30
CA ASP A 117 8.21 -14.57 -5.64
C ASP A 117 8.89 -13.44 -6.41
N ALA A 118 9.01 -13.58 -7.74
CA ALA A 118 9.59 -12.54 -8.59
C ALA A 118 8.78 -11.23 -8.57
N ALA A 119 7.44 -11.33 -8.54
CA ALA A 119 6.56 -10.16 -8.44
C ALA A 119 6.69 -9.47 -7.09
N VAL A 120 6.80 -10.25 -6.00
CA VAL A 120 7.03 -9.71 -4.65
C VAL A 120 8.39 -9.02 -4.55
N ASP A 121 9.45 -9.63 -5.08
CA ASP A 121 10.80 -9.05 -5.04
C ASP A 121 10.86 -7.74 -5.85
N ALA A 122 10.29 -7.72 -7.06
CA ALA A 122 10.22 -6.52 -7.89
C ALA A 122 9.41 -5.39 -7.23
N ALA A 123 8.31 -5.73 -6.56
CA ALA A 123 7.52 -4.76 -5.82
C ALA A 123 8.28 -4.19 -4.62
N ILE A 124 8.95 -5.02 -3.82
CA ILE A 124 9.78 -4.57 -2.70
C ILE A 124 10.87 -3.62 -3.18
N GLU A 125 11.57 -3.97 -4.26
CA GLU A 125 12.62 -3.13 -4.84
C GLU A 125 12.05 -1.77 -5.29
N THR A 126 10.95 -1.78 -6.04
CA THR A 126 10.29 -0.57 -6.54
C THR A 126 9.81 0.32 -5.40
N LEU A 127 9.09 -0.25 -4.43
CA LEU A 127 8.55 0.47 -3.29
C LEU A 127 9.65 1.05 -2.41
N THR A 128 10.73 0.31 -2.18
CA THR A 128 11.87 0.79 -1.39
C THR A 128 12.52 2.00 -2.07
N ARG A 129 12.88 1.86 -3.36
CA ARG A 129 13.50 2.94 -4.14
C ARG A 129 12.62 4.20 -4.13
N SER A 130 11.34 4.05 -4.46
CA SER A 130 10.44 5.20 -4.57
C SER A 130 10.08 5.80 -3.21
N ALA A 131 10.02 5.00 -2.13
CA ALA A 131 9.86 5.51 -0.77
C ALA A 131 11.07 6.35 -0.33
N ASP A 132 12.29 5.91 -0.67
CA ASP A 132 13.52 6.65 -0.38
C ASP A 132 13.60 7.95 -1.19
N GLU A 133 13.22 7.93 -2.47
CA GLU A 133 13.18 9.11 -3.34
C GLU A 133 12.26 10.22 -2.81
N ILE A 134 11.13 9.86 -2.20
CA ILE A 134 10.19 10.83 -1.60
C ILE A 134 10.47 11.08 -0.11
N GLY A 135 11.53 10.48 0.44
CA GLY A 135 11.99 10.70 1.81
C GLY A 135 11.06 10.14 2.90
N LEU A 136 10.35 9.03 2.63
CA LEU A 136 9.51 8.41 3.65
C LEU A 136 10.35 7.91 4.83
N PRO A 137 10.00 8.30 6.08
CA PRO A 137 10.79 7.93 7.24
C PRO A 137 10.77 6.42 7.47
N LEU A 138 11.89 5.92 7.99
CA LEU A 138 11.91 4.54 8.45
C LEU A 138 10.96 4.39 9.65
N GLN A 139 9.96 3.52 9.57
CA GLN A 139 9.23 3.07 10.77
C GLN A 139 10.20 2.33 11.68
N GLU A 140 10.63 2.96 12.78
CA GLU A 140 11.30 2.25 13.87
C GLU A 140 10.29 1.27 14.48
N ARG A 141 10.66 -0.01 14.59
CA ARG A 141 9.89 -0.93 15.43
C ARG A 141 9.92 -0.35 16.86
N PRO A 142 8.77 -0.11 17.51
CA PRO A 142 8.79 0.29 18.90
C PRO A 142 9.59 -0.76 19.68
N GLY A 143 10.65 -0.30 20.36
CA GLY A 143 11.49 -1.17 21.18
C GLY A 143 10.63 -1.91 22.20
N PRO A 144 11.08 -3.09 22.68
CA PRO A 144 10.34 -3.83 23.69
C PRO A 144 10.04 -2.91 24.89
N PRO A 145 8.83 -3.00 25.49
CA PRO A 145 8.49 -2.16 26.63
C PRO A 145 9.55 -2.35 27.71
N ARG A 146 10.24 -1.27 28.09
CA ARG A 146 11.14 -1.28 29.24
C ARG A 146 10.27 -1.52 30.47
N GLY A 147 10.26 -2.76 30.96
CA GLY A 147 9.58 -3.10 32.20
C GLY A 147 10.05 -2.16 33.30
N ARG A 148 9.10 -1.45 33.93
CA ARG A 148 9.33 -0.80 35.22
C ARG A 148 9.54 -1.93 36.24
N GLY A 149 10.79 -2.15 36.61
CA GLY A 149 11.15 -2.76 37.89
C GLY A 149 10.96 -1.76 39.03
#